data_AF-A0A395REI9-F1
#
_entry.id   AF-A0A395REI9-F1
#
_cell.length_a   1.000
_cell.length_b   1.000
_cell.length_c   1.000
_cell.angle_alpha   90.00
_cell.angle_beta   90.00
_cell.angle_gamma   90.00
#
_symmetry.space_group_name_H-M   'P 1'
#
loop_
_entity.id
_entity.type
_entity.pdbx_description
1 polymer ?
#
loop_
_entity_poly.entity_id
_entity_poly.type
_entity_poly.pdbx_seq_one_letter_code
_entity_poly.pdbx_strand_id
1 'polypeptide(L)'
;MVDRMDWNIGRVIEYLKDKNEYDNTVILFMSDNSAEVASYEAYPLVGTTIMDHVHKYYDNSLENIGRRDSFVWYGTRWAQAATAPSRLYKAPVMPLPGKSWKPFLEGLGEMTRCSPIRDEDYVVGFKIEGSGAVGRGDWKITFVLAPKCRQRWETFNIRSDPGETEDL
;
A
#
# COMPACT_ATOMS: atom_id res chain seq x y z
N MET A 1 7.81 -14.69 -4.67
CA MET A 1 6.74 -13.89 -5.33
C MET A 1 7.29 -12.61 -5.96
N VAL A 2 7.79 -11.62 -5.19
CA VAL A 2 8.28 -10.33 -5.73
C VAL A 2 9.32 -10.50 -6.84
N ASP A 3 10.37 -11.30 -6.63
CA ASP A 3 11.36 -11.69 -7.65
C ASP A 3 10.73 -12.17 -8.97
N ARG A 4 9.70 -13.03 -8.90
CA ARG A 4 9.03 -13.56 -10.09
C ARG A 4 8.09 -12.55 -10.76
N MET A 5 7.65 -11.52 -10.05
CA MET A 5 6.97 -10.36 -10.62
C MET A 5 7.98 -9.48 -11.38
N ASP A 6 9.11 -9.14 -10.74
CA ASP A 6 10.19 -8.36 -11.34
C ASP A 6 10.72 -8.99 -12.64
N TRP A 7 11.01 -10.31 -12.62
CA TRP A 7 11.41 -11.06 -13.82
C TRP A 7 10.39 -10.99 -14.96
N ASN A 8 9.08 -10.91 -14.67
CA ASN A 8 8.05 -10.75 -15.70
C ASN A 8 7.88 -9.29 -16.14
N ILE A 9 8.14 -8.30 -15.27
CA ILE A 9 8.24 -6.90 -15.67
C ILE A 9 9.41 -6.72 -16.64
N GLY A 10 10.58 -7.28 -16.32
CA GLY A 10 11.77 -7.28 -17.19
C GLY A 10 11.47 -7.74 -18.62
N ARG A 11 10.72 -8.83 -18.78
CA ARG A 11 10.28 -9.33 -20.11
C ARG A 11 9.39 -8.35 -20.89
N VAL A 12 8.57 -7.55 -20.22
CA VAL A 12 7.77 -6.49 -20.86
C VAL A 12 8.67 -5.31 -21.27
N ILE A 13 9.64 -4.95 -20.43
CA ILE A 13 10.64 -3.92 -20.74
C ILE A 13 11.53 -4.32 -21.93
N GLU A 14 11.99 -5.57 -21.98
CA GLU A 14 12.74 -6.13 -23.10
C GLU A 14 11.93 -6.09 -24.40
N TYR A 15 10.65 -6.48 -24.36
CA TYR A 15 9.75 -6.43 -25.52
C TYR A 15 9.53 -4.99 -26.02
N LEU A 16 9.34 -4.01 -25.13
CA LEU A 16 9.21 -2.60 -25.52
C LEU A 16 10.49 -2.05 -26.17
N LYS A 17 11.67 -2.51 -25.73
CA LYS A 17 12.96 -2.14 -26.33
C LYS A 17 13.17 -2.80 -27.70
N ASP A 18 12.87 -4.08 -27.84
CA ASP A 18 12.87 -4.82 -29.12
C ASP A 18 11.86 -4.28 -30.15
N LYS A 19 10.91 -3.44 -29.72
CA LYS A 19 9.95 -2.74 -30.58
C LYS A 19 10.27 -1.25 -30.79
N ASN A 20 11.34 -0.72 -30.15
CA ASN A 20 11.70 0.71 -30.10
C ASN A 20 10.61 1.63 -29.50
N GLU A 21 9.64 1.08 -28.76
CA GLU A 21 8.57 1.85 -28.10
C GLU A 21 8.93 2.26 -26.66
N TYR A 22 10.00 1.71 -26.10
CA TYR A 22 10.40 1.94 -24.70
C TYR A 22 10.56 3.43 -24.35
N ASP A 23 11.31 4.19 -25.15
CA ASP A 23 11.56 5.62 -24.89
C ASP A 23 10.32 6.51 -25.16
N ASN A 24 9.29 5.96 -25.80
CA ASN A 24 7.98 6.58 -26.06
C ASN A 24 6.91 6.15 -25.03
N THR A 25 7.25 5.27 -24.07
CA THR A 25 6.30 4.68 -23.11
C THR A 25 6.45 5.26 -21.71
N VAL A 26 5.40 5.88 -21.18
CA VAL A 26 5.34 6.28 -19.76
C VAL A 26 5.05 5.05 -18.89
N ILE A 27 6.07 4.56 -18.19
CA ILE A 27 5.98 3.38 -17.31
C ILE A 27 5.70 3.83 -15.87
N LEU A 28 4.53 3.49 -15.33
CA LEU A 28 4.16 3.70 -13.93
C LEU A 28 4.15 2.37 -13.17
N PHE A 29 5.13 2.17 -12.29
CA PHE A 29 5.14 1.03 -11.36
C PHE A 29 4.62 1.47 -9.98
N MET A 30 3.54 0.85 -9.52
CA MET A 30 2.96 1.05 -8.20
C MET A 30 2.21 -0.21 -7.72
N SER A 31 2.01 -0.33 -6.42
CA SER A 31 1.08 -1.28 -5.81
C SER A 31 -0.12 -0.51 -5.25
N ASP A 32 -1.28 -1.15 -5.23
CA ASP A 32 -2.57 -0.60 -4.81
C ASP A 32 -2.70 -0.44 -3.28
N ASN A 33 -2.04 -1.33 -2.52
CA ASN A 33 -2.13 -1.40 -1.07
C ASN A 33 -0.73 -1.55 -0.42
N SER A 34 -0.69 -1.67 0.91
CA SER A 34 0.51 -2.08 1.66
C SER A 34 0.60 -3.60 1.66
N ALA A 35 1.72 -4.17 2.11
CA ALA A 35 1.78 -5.61 2.34
C ALA A 35 0.61 -6.07 3.23
N GLU A 36 -0.12 -7.08 2.77
CA GLU A 36 -1.40 -7.47 3.37
C GLU A 36 -1.20 -8.11 4.74
N VAL A 37 -1.89 -7.59 5.75
CA VAL A 37 -1.77 -7.96 7.17
C VAL A 37 -2.90 -8.93 7.58
N ALA A 38 -3.93 -9.10 6.74
CA ALA A 38 -5.02 -10.04 6.98
C ALA A 38 -4.54 -11.42 7.41
N SER A 39 -4.92 -11.79 8.64
CA SER A 39 -4.71 -13.12 9.22
C SER A 39 -6.09 -13.74 9.34
N TYR A 40 -6.47 -14.56 8.34
CA TYR A 40 -7.84 -15.09 8.18
C TYR A 40 -8.33 -15.86 9.41
N GLU A 41 -7.42 -16.57 10.07
CA GLU A 41 -7.63 -17.29 11.33
C GLU A 41 -8.03 -16.38 12.51
N ALA A 42 -7.74 -15.08 12.43
CA ALA A 42 -8.07 -14.08 13.45
C ALA A 42 -9.38 -13.32 13.15
N TYR A 43 -10.02 -13.53 11.99
CA TYR A 43 -11.33 -12.92 11.67
C TYR A 43 -12.47 -13.73 12.31
N PRO A 44 -13.30 -13.15 13.21
CA PRO A 44 -14.39 -13.89 13.87
C PRO A 44 -15.48 -14.43 12.93
N LEU A 45 -15.60 -13.86 11.73
CA LEU A 45 -16.49 -14.31 10.65
C LEU A 45 -15.96 -15.51 9.85
N VAL A 46 -14.67 -15.83 10.00
CA VAL A 46 -13.96 -16.86 9.23
C VAL A 46 -13.58 -18.04 10.14
N GLY A 47 -13.13 -17.75 11.37
CA GLY A 47 -12.90 -18.73 12.42
C GLY A 47 -11.76 -19.72 12.14
N THR A 48 -11.70 -20.79 12.94
CA THR A 48 -10.62 -21.80 12.85
C THR A 48 -10.73 -22.69 11.62
N THR A 49 -11.94 -22.88 11.09
CA THR A 49 -12.26 -23.83 10.01
C THR A 49 -11.64 -23.48 8.66
N ILE A 50 -11.15 -22.24 8.48
CA ILE A 50 -10.42 -21.86 7.26
C ILE A 50 -9.10 -22.62 7.13
N MET A 51 -8.41 -22.90 8.24
CA MET A 51 -7.15 -23.65 8.22
C MET A 51 -7.42 -25.12 7.88
N ASP A 52 -8.45 -25.72 8.48
CA ASP A 52 -8.89 -27.08 8.16
C ASP A 52 -9.28 -27.22 6.68
N HIS A 53 -9.92 -26.19 6.11
CA HIS A 53 -10.26 -26.14 4.69
C HIS A 53 -9.02 -26.02 3.80
N VAL A 54 -8.09 -25.10 4.13
CA VAL A 54 -6.83 -24.94 3.39
C VAL A 54 -6.02 -26.23 3.40
N HIS A 55 -5.79 -26.83 4.58
CA HIS A 55 -5.04 -28.09 4.72
C HIS A 55 -5.70 -29.30 4.03
N LYS A 56 -7.02 -29.26 3.79
CA LYS A 56 -7.75 -30.36 3.15
C LYS A 56 -7.82 -30.25 1.61
N TYR A 57 -7.76 -29.04 1.07
CA TYR A 57 -8.04 -28.79 -0.36
C TYR A 57 -6.89 -28.13 -1.15
N TYR A 58 -5.81 -27.70 -0.49
CA TYR A 58 -4.70 -26.98 -1.13
C TYR A 58 -3.33 -27.57 -0.74
N ASP A 59 -2.42 -27.62 -1.70
CA ASP A 59 -1.02 -27.98 -1.50
C ASP A 59 -0.16 -26.71 -1.40
N ASN A 60 0.32 -26.46 -0.18
CA ASN A 60 1.18 -25.34 0.19
C ASN A 60 2.64 -25.78 0.44
N SER A 61 3.07 -26.92 -0.11
CA SER A 61 4.50 -27.27 -0.19
C SER A 61 5.29 -26.18 -0.92
N LEU A 62 6.57 -26.00 -0.56
CA LEU A 62 7.40 -24.90 -1.08
C LEU A 62 7.54 -24.96 -2.62
N GLU A 63 7.52 -26.18 -3.15
CA GLU A 63 7.60 -26.54 -4.56
C GLU A 63 6.30 -26.25 -5.33
N ASN A 64 5.14 -26.23 -4.63
CA ASN A 64 3.83 -25.96 -5.22
C ASN A 64 3.35 -24.50 -5.05
N ILE A 65 4.03 -23.67 -4.25
CA ILE A 65 3.68 -22.25 -4.07
C ILE A 65 3.63 -21.51 -5.42
N GLY A 66 2.46 -20.94 -5.73
CA GLY A 66 2.18 -20.26 -7.00
C GLY A 66 1.55 -21.15 -8.09
N ARG A 67 1.23 -22.41 -7.79
CA ARG A 67 0.34 -23.25 -8.61
C ARG A 67 -1.13 -23.01 -8.25
N ARG A 68 -2.03 -23.46 -9.13
CA ARG A 68 -3.49 -23.22 -9.09
C ARG A 68 -4.19 -23.71 -7.80
N ASP A 69 -3.55 -24.64 -7.11
CA ASP A 69 -4.00 -25.39 -5.94
C ASP A 69 -3.14 -25.09 -4.70
N SER A 70 -2.35 -24.00 -4.75
CA SER A 70 -1.75 -23.38 -3.57
C SER A 70 -2.61 -22.20 -3.08
N PHE A 71 -2.76 -22.07 -1.76
CA PHE A 71 -3.44 -20.95 -1.10
C PHE A 71 -2.55 -20.44 0.03
N VAL A 72 -1.64 -19.52 -0.31
CA VAL A 72 -0.72 -18.87 0.62
C VAL A 72 -0.91 -17.35 0.58
N TRP A 73 -0.81 -16.72 1.75
CA TRP A 73 -0.85 -15.27 1.91
C TRP A 73 0.40 -14.77 2.64
N TYR A 74 0.64 -13.46 2.60
CA TYR A 74 1.90 -12.86 3.03
C TYR A 74 2.15 -12.96 4.55
N GLY A 75 1.08 -12.82 5.33
CA GLY A 75 1.09 -12.98 6.78
C GLY A 75 1.63 -11.75 7.54
N THR A 76 1.07 -11.51 8.73
CA THR A 76 1.37 -10.36 9.61
C THR A 76 2.86 -10.03 9.76
N ARG A 77 3.71 -11.03 9.97
CA ARG A 77 5.14 -10.84 10.29
C ARG A 77 5.95 -10.35 9.09
N TRP A 78 5.74 -10.94 7.91
CA TRP A 78 6.41 -10.47 6.68
C TRP A 78 5.80 -9.15 6.21
N ALA A 79 4.50 -8.93 6.40
CA ALA A 79 3.86 -7.65 6.10
C ALA A 79 4.52 -6.50 6.87
N GLN A 80 4.65 -6.64 8.19
CA GLN A 80 5.33 -5.67 9.05
C GLN A 80 6.79 -5.42 8.64
N ALA A 81 7.52 -6.46 8.23
CA ALA A 81 8.89 -6.33 7.74
C ALA A 81 9.01 -5.61 6.37
N ALA A 82 7.92 -5.56 5.60
CA ALA A 82 7.90 -4.98 4.25
C ALA A 82 7.31 -3.56 4.16
N THR A 83 6.79 -2.99 5.25
CA THR A 83 6.06 -1.70 5.22
C THR A 83 6.57 -0.67 6.22
N ALA A 84 7.23 0.37 5.73
CA ALA A 84 7.46 1.62 6.45
C ALA A 84 7.58 2.80 5.46
N PRO A 85 6.85 3.92 5.63
CA PRO A 85 5.56 4.11 6.31
C PRO A 85 4.41 4.53 5.35
N SER A 86 3.16 4.49 5.84
CA SER A 86 1.89 4.98 5.21
C SER A 86 1.29 4.24 3.99
N ARG A 87 0.01 3.81 4.09
CA ARG A 87 -0.88 3.43 2.93
C ARG A 87 -2.35 3.15 3.34
N LEU A 88 -3.25 3.01 2.34
CA LEU A 88 -4.62 2.40 2.31
C LEU A 88 -5.84 3.29 1.93
N TYR A 89 -7.03 2.67 1.75
CA TYR A 89 -7.88 2.74 0.54
C TYR A 89 -9.40 2.51 0.89
N LYS A 90 -10.47 2.66 0.08
CA LYS A 90 -10.85 3.24 -1.24
C LYS A 90 -12.40 3.28 -1.35
N ALA A 91 -13.03 4.22 -2.07
CA ALA A 91 -14.50 4.36 -2.20
C ALA A 91 -14.93 5.05 -3.55
N PRO A 92 -16.23 5.36 -3.84
CA PRO A 92 -16.74 5.55 -5.21
C PRO A 92 -16.40 6.89 -5.90
N VAL A 93 -16.77 6.98 -7.18
CA VAL A 93 -16.40 8.07 -8.11
C VAL A 93 -16.99 9.42 -7.67
N MET A 94 -16.09 10.34 -7.34
CA MET A 94 -16.31 11.79 -7.24
C MET A 94 -15.51 12.51 -8.36
N PRO A 95 -15.68 13.83 -8.56
CA PRO A 95 -14.74 14.60 -9.39
C PRO A 95 -13.29 14.36 -8.94
N LEU A 96 -12.36 14.26 -9.91
CA LEU A 96 -10.97 13.87 -9.64
C LEU A 96 -10.32 14.79 -8.58
N PRO A 97 -10.00 14.27 -7.38
CA PRO A 97 -9.45 15.10 -6.29
C PRO A 97 -7.92 15.27 -6.39
N GLY A 98 -7.27 14.59 -7.34
CA GLY A 98 -5.82 14.67 -7.56
C GLY A 98 -5.43 15.83 -8.48
N LYS A 99 -4.31 16.48 -8.16
CA LYS A 99 -3.62 17.41 -9.08
C LYS A 99 -2.80 16.63 -10.11
N SER A 100 -2.67 17.17 -11.32
CA SER A 100 -1.81 16.60 -12.38
C SER A 100 -0.34 16.62 -11.96
N TRP A 101 0.40 15.54 -12.26
CA TRP A 101 1.84 15.47 -12.05
C TRP A 101 2.67 16.18 -13.12
N LYS A 102 2.05 16.72 -14.19
CA LYS A 102 2.79 17.40 -15.27
C LYS A 102 3.83 18.44 -14.76
N PRO A 103 3.49 19.39 -13.86
CA PRO A 103 4.46 20.38 -13.37
C PRO A 103 5.58 19.77 -12.52
N PHE A 104 5.28 18.67 -11.81
CA PHE A 104 6.29 17.91 -11.06
C PHE A 104 7.27 17.21 -12.00
N LEU A 105 6.78 16.58 -13.07
CA LEU A 105 7.60 15.90 -14.08
C LEU A 105 8.46 16.89 -14.88
N GLU A 106 7.92 18.07 -15.23
CA GLU A 106 8.68 19.14 -15.89
C GLU A 106 9.77 19.73 -14.97
N GLY A 107 9.56 19.75 -13.65
CA GLY A 107 10.52 20.25 -12.65
C GLY A 107 11.55 19.24 -12.15
N LEU A 108 11.54 17.98 -12.59
CA LEU A 108 12.36 16.90 -12.01
C LEU A 108 13.87 17.19 -11.98
N GLY A 109 14.40 17.98 -12.92
CA GLY A 109 15.82 18.36 -12.98
C GLY A 109 16.26 19.36 -11.90
N GLU A 110 15.32 20.07 -11.27
CA GLU A 110 15.57 21.09 -10.25
C GLU A 110 15.14 20.63 -8.84
N MET A 111 14.44 19.50 -8.74
CA MET A 111 13.90 19.00 -7.48
C MET A 111 14.92 18.24 -6.62
N THR A 112 14.82 18.45 -5.31
CA THR A 112 15.53 17.67 -4.30
C THR A 112 14.65 16.53 -3.78
N ARG A 113 15.25 15.56 -3.05
CA ARG A 113 14.51 14.52 -2.32
C ARG A 113 13.46 15.07 -1.33
N CYS A 114 13.60 16.34 -0.91
CA CYS A 114 12.71 17.00 0.03
C CYS A 114 11.74 18.00 -0.64
N SER A 115 11.77 18.14 -1.97
CA SER A 115 10.88 19.04 -2.70
C SER A 115 9.43 18.51 -2.66
N PRO A 116 8.44 19.30 -2.19
CA PRO A 116 7.09 18.80 -1.99
C PRO A 116 6.33 18.67 -3.32
N ILE A 117 5.64 17.54 -3.51
CA ILE A 117 4.84 17.24 -4.71
C ILE A 117 3.48 17.97 -4.69
N ARG A 118 3.09 18.54 -3.54
CA ARG A 118 1.84 19.28 -3.30
C ARG A 118 2.10 20.43 -2.35
N ASP A 119 1.24 21.43 -2.39
CA ASP A 119 1.29 22.61 -1.52
C ASP A 119 1.10 22.21 -0.04
N GLU A 120 1.64 22.98 0.89
CA GLU A 120 1.54 22.70 2.34
C GLU A 120 0.08 22.67 2.84
N ASP A 121 -0.79 23.44 2.19
CA ASP A 121 -2.24 23.47 2.44
C ASP A 121 -3.03 22.32 1.78
N TYR A 122 -2.37 21.41 1.06
CA TYR A 122 -3.07 20.26 0.46
C TYR A 122 -3.57 19.29 1.55
N VAL A 123 -4.88 19.30 1.78
CA VAL A 123 -5.55 18.36 2.67
C VAL A 123 -5.83 17.03 1.96
N VAL A 124 -5.47 15.92 2.59
CA VAL A 124 -5.85 14.57 2.14
C VAL A 124 -6.60 13.84 3.26
N GLY A 125 -7.77 13.28 2.94
CA GLY A 125 -8.61 12.55 3.89
C GLY A 125 -8.80 11.08 3.49
N PHE A 126 -8.80 10.20 4.48
CA PHE A 126 -9.00 8.75 4.34
C PHE A 126 -10.07 8.26 5.32
N LYS A 127 -10.88 7.28 4.92
CA LYS A 127 -11.83 6.58 5.79
C LYS A 127 -11.99 5.13 5.34
N ILE A 128 -11.81 4.18 6.25
CA ILE A 128 -11.91 2.73 6.01
C ILE A 128 -12.39 2.04 7.30
N GLU A 129 -13.32 1.07 7.20
CA GLU A 129 -13.85 0.30 8.35
C GLU A 129 -14.30 1.17 9.56
N GLY A 130 -14.80 2.39 9.32
CA GLY A 130 -15.20 3.33 10.38
C GLY A 130 -14.03 4.07 11.06
N SER A 131 -12.79 3.67 10.80
CA SER A 131 -11.58 4.43 11.12
C SER A 131 -11.30 5.48 10.03
N GLY A 132 -10.45 6.47 10.29
CA GLY A 132 -10.09 7.49 9.30
C GLY A 132 -8.87 8.32 9.70
N ALA A 133 -8.35 9.10 8.75
CA ALA A 133 -7.22 9.99 8.97
C ALA A 133 -7.29 11.22 8.05
N VAL A 134 -6.70 12.34 8.48
CA VAL A 134 -6.58 13.55 7.66
C VAL A 134 -5.16 14.10 7.80
N GLY A 135 -4.49 14.37 6.67
CA GLY A 135 -3.17 15.01 6.63
C GLY A 135 -3.21 16.37 5.93
N ARG A 136 -2.38 17.32 6.41
CA ARG A 136 -2.12 18.64 5.80
C ARG A 136 -0.67 19.04 6.11
N GLY A 137 0.14 19.29 5.08
CA GLY A 137 1.57 19.53 5.25
C GLY A 137 2.24 18.40 6.02
N ASP A 138 2.99 18.75 7.07
CA ASP A 138 3.66 17.79 7.96
C ASP A 138 2.73 17.14 9.00
N TRP A 139 1.49 17.62 9.14
CA TRP A 139 0.59 17.20 10.23
C TRP A 139 -0.41 16.14 9.77
N LYS A 140 -0.70 15.20 10.67
CA LYS A 140 -1.72 14.17 10.48
C LYS A 140 -2.53 13.97 11.76
N ILE A 141 -3.84 13.85 11.63
CA ILE A 141 -4.72 13.29 12.66
C ILE A 141 -5.23 11.93 12.22
N THR A 142 -5.41 11.01 13.17
CA THR A 142 -5.99 9.69 12.93
C THR A 142 -7.05 9.36 13.96
N PHE A 143 -8.02 8.53 13.59
CA PHE A 143 -9.03 7.95 14.47
C PHE A 143 -9.17 6.47 14.12
N VAL A 144 -8.83 5.59 15.05
CA VAL A 144 -8.86 4.14 14.83
C VAL A 144 -9.77 3.46 15.87
N LEU A 145 -10.72 2.67 15.37
CA LEU A 145 -11.71 1.99 16.21
C LEU A 145 -11.10 0.86 17.06
N ALA A 146 -11.63 0.66 18.27
CA ALA A 146 -11.37 -0.54 19.06
C ALA A 146 -11.87 -1.80 18.32
N PRO A 147 -11.20 -2.95 18.50
CA PRO A 147 -10.06 -3.19 19.39
C PRO A 147 -8.70 -2.74 18.80
N LYS A 148 -8.66 -2.18 17.59
CA LYS A 148 -7.39 -1.82 16.90
C LYS A 148 -6.69 -0.62 17.56
N CYS A 149 -7.41 0.38 18.09
CA CYS A 149 -6.84 1.46 18.90
C CYS A 149 -7.85 2.08 19.90
N ARG A 150 -7.48 3.23 20.48
CA ARG A 150 -8.07 3.88 21.67
C ARG A 150 -9.41 4.60 21.46
N GLN A 151 -10.01 4.56 20.26
CA GLN A 151 -11.26 5.28 19.93
C GLN A 151 -11.25 6.81 20.21
N ARG A 152 -10.10 7.46 20.13
CA ARG A 152 -9.98 8.93 20.11
C ARG A 152 -9.34 9.41 18.81
N TRP A 153 -9.36 10.72 18.59
CA TRP A 153 -8.42 11.34 17.67
C TRP A 153 -7.04 11.38 18.30
N GLU A 154 -6.02 11.05 17.52
CA GLU A 154 -4.60 11.08 17.90
C GLU A 154 -3.85 11.93 16.84
N THR A 155 -2.95 12.81 17.27
CA THR A 155 -2.30 13.85 16.44
C THR A 155 -0.80 13.62 16.33
N PHE A 156 -0.25 13.70 15.11
CA PHE A 156 1.16 13.45 14.83
C PHE A 156 1.77 14.52 13.91
N ASN A 157 3.05 14.84 14.13
CA ASN A 157 3.87 15.55 13.16
C ASN A 157 4.77 14.54 12.42
N ILE A 158 4.42 14.25 11.17
CA ILE A 158 5.01 13.20 10.35
C ILE A 158 6.45 13.55 9.89
N ARG A 159 6.89 14.81 10.02
CA ARG A 159 8.29 15.19 9.75
C ARG A 159 9.22 14.80 10.90
N SER A 160 8.80 15.00 12.15
CA SER A 160 9.59 14.64 13.34
C SER A 160 9.33 13.20 13.82
N ASP A 161 8.09 12.75 13.72
CA ASP A 161 7.64 11.40 14.07
C ASP A 161 6.94 10.73 12.86
N PRO A 162 7.71 10.20 11.89
CA PRO A 162 7.16 9.40 10.80
C PRO A 162 6.70 8.00 11.24
N GLY A 163 6.82 7.65 12.53
CA GLY A 163 6.39 6.38 13.11
C GLY A 163 4.98 6.40 13.73
N GLU A 164 4.43 7.60 13.96
CA GLU A 164 3.15 7.81 14.66
C GLU A 164 3.15 7.20 16.08
N THR A 165 4.20 7.53 16.83
CA THR A 165 4.51 7.03 18.17
C THR A 165 4.15 7.97 19.32
N GLU A 166 4.20 9.29 19.11
CA GLU A 166 3.91 10.31 20.13
C GLU A 166 2.68 11.17 19.76
N ASP A 167 1.62 11.04 20.55
CA ASP A 167 0.33 11.73 20.39
C ASP A 167 0.36 13.13 21.03
N LEU A 168 -0.07 14.16 20.28
CA LEU A 168 0.11 15.60 20.58
C LEU A 168 -1.20 16.35 20.88
#